data_AF-A0A8C1W1R2-F1
#
_entry.id   AF-A0A8C1W1R2-F1
#
_cell.length_a   1.000
_cell.length_b   1.000
_cell.length_c   1.000
_cell.angle_alpha   90.00
_cell.angle_beta   90.00
_cell.angle_gamma   90.00
#
_symmetry.space_group_name_H-M   'P 1'
#
loop_
_entity.id
_entity.type
_entity.pdbx_description
1 polymer ?
#
loop_
_entity_poly.entity_id
_entity_poly.type
_entity_poly.pdbx_seq_one_letter_code
_entity_poly.pdbx_strand_id
1 'polypeptide(L)'
;MEAAQEQGSMYMWIDANQARVLIGFEEDILIVSEGKMAPFTHDFRKAQQRMPAIPVNIQHVNFTWQATDQAEYFYEFQTLRSLDKDIMDDPTVNVPLLGSVPHKASVVQVSFPCRGDQDGVAAFEVTILVMDAGGNIILRTPHNAIFFKTCQKAKCPGGCRSGGYCNERQVCECQDGFYGVHCEKALCSPRCLNGGLCMSPGVCICPPGYFGPSCERANCSTTCLNGGTCFHPGKCICAVGFEGSRCELSKCQQPCRNGGKCTGRNKCKCSKGYHGDLCSKAVCEPSCGAHGTCVEPNRCQCGDGWHGRHCNKRIRGVVSNSQRVSDSKHKSQPVAAKDTKEVPESSQPSETNYVV
;
A
#
# COMPACT_ATOMS: atom_id res chain seq x y z
N MET A 1 55.74 -11.03 59.92
CA MET A 1 55.23 -10.25 58.77
C MET A 1 53.83 -10.74 58.51
N GLU A 2 52.85 -9.99 58.97
CA GLU A 2 51.45 -10.24 58.66
C GLU A 2 51.27 -9.82 57.19
N ALA A 3 50.86 -10.75 56.33
CA ALA A 3 50.60 -10.41 54.94
C ALA A 3 49.36 -9.52 54.92
N ALA A 4 49.52 -8.26 54.47
CA ALA A 4 48.39 -7.38 54.26
C ALA A 4 47.47 -8.02 53.23
N GLN A 5 46.35 -8.54 53.70
CA GLN A 5 45.36 -9.21 52.87
C GLN A 5 44.72 -8.13 52.00
N GLU A 6 45.01 -8.14 50.69
CA GLU A 6 44.45 -7.18 49.73
C GLU A 6 42.93 -7.23 49.80
N GLN A 7 42.34 -6.21 50.43
CA GLN A 7 40.89 -6.10 50.58
C GLN A 7 40.32 -5.65 49.24
N GLY A 8 39.71 -6.60 48.53
CA GLY A 8 38.98 -6.31 47.30
C GLY A 8 38.01 -5.15 47.48
N SER A 9 37.96 -4.27 46.49
CA SER A 9 37.43 -2.92 46.68
C SER A 9 36.62 -2.42 45.49
N MET A 10 35.67 -1.53 45.77
CA MET A 10 34.75 -1.00 44.76
C MET A 10 35.29 0.30 44.15
N TYR A 11 35.18 0.43 42.83
CA TYR A 11 35.48 1.65 42.09
C TYR A 11 34.28 2.05 41.23
N MET A 12 34.03 3.35 41.13
CA MET A 12 33.02 3.94 40.24
C MET A 12 33.49 5.29 39.74
N TRP A 13 33.44 5.51 38.43
CA TRP A 13 33.94 6.73 37.78
C TRP A 13 33.15 7.07 36.52
N ILE A 14 33.31 8.30 36.04
CA ILE A 14 32.93 8.68 34.67
C ILE A 14 34.21 8.65 33.83
N ASP A 15 34.19 7.99 32.68
CA ASP A 15 35.36 7.88 31.82
C ASP A 15 35.72 9.21 31.13
N ALA A 16 36.99 9.39 30.77
CA ALA A 16 37.50 10.60 30.14
C ALA A 16 36.72 11.07 28.88
N ASN A 17 36.18 10.15 28.05
CA ASN A 17 35.39 10.56 26.88
C ASN A 17 34.05 11.14 27.31
N GLN A 18 33.37 10.49 28.27
CA GLN A 18 32.11 10.96 28.82
C GLN A 18 32.29 12.27 29.61
N ALA A 19 33.39 12.41 30.36
CA ALA A 19 33.77 13.62 31.07
C ALA A 19 34.01 14.79 30.11
N ARG A 20 34.72 14.56 28.99
CA ARG A 20 34.93 15.58 27.96
C ARG A 20 33.63 16.12 27.40
N VAL A 21 32.63 15.25 27.19
CA VAL A 21 31.29 15.66 26.71
C VAL A 21 30.50 16.40 27.81
N LEU A 22 30.63 15.99 29.07
CA LEU A 22 29.84 16.51 30.19
C LEU A 22 30.36 17.85 30.76
N ILE A 23 31.68 17.99 30.91
CA ILE A 23 32.32 19.14 31.56
C ILE A 23 33.44 19.80 30.74
N GLY A 24 33.77 19.26 29.55
CA GLY A 24 34.82 19.81 28.67
C GLY A 24 36.25 19.35 28.97
N PHE A 25 36.46 18.55 30.02
CA PHE A 25 37.78 18.03 30.42
C PHE A 25 37.86 16.52 30.15
N GLU A 26 38.92 16.08 29.47
CA GLU A 26 39.14 14.69 29.04
C GLU A 26 39.99 13.91 30.07
N GLU A 27 39.46 13.79 31.29
CA GLU A 27 40.06 13.05 32.41
C GLU A 27 39.00 12.19 33.13
N ASP A 28 39.40 11.05 33.70
CA ASP A 28 38.48 10.18 34.45
C ASP A 28 38.03 10.86 35.77
N ILE A 29 36.72 10.97 35.97
CA ILE A 29 36.13 11.54 37.19
C ILE A 29 35.84 10.41 38.18
N LEU A 30 36.79 10.13 39.08
CA LEU A 30 36.60 9.15 40.15
C LEU A 30 35.53 9.63 41.14
N ILE A 31 34.47 8.83 41.34
CA ILE A 31 33.38 9.10 42.29
C ILE A 31 33.51 8.20 43.53
N VAL A 32 33.87 6.94 43.31
CA VAL A 32 34.25 5.97 44.35
C VAL A 32 35.61 5.40 44.01
N SER A 33 36.51 5.42 44.97
CA SER A 33 37.86 4.87 44.91
C SER A 33 38.14 4.09 46.20
N GLU A 34 38.61 2.85 46.10
CA GLU A 34 38.87 1.99 47.26
C GLU A 34 37.66 1.89 48.22
N GLY A 35 36.45 1.73 47.66
CA GLY A 35 35.21 1.64 48.44
C GLY A 35 34.83 2.91 49.20
N LYS A 36 35.47 4.05 48.92
CA LYS A 36 35.21 5.35 49.57
C LYS A 36 34.77 6.38 48.55
N MET A 37 33.81 7.21 48.94
CA MET A 37 33.36 8.35 48.15
C MET A 37 34.48 9.38 47.98
N ALA A 38 34.61 9.97 46.80
CA ALA A 38 35.66 10.94 46.49
C ALA A 38 35.51 12.24 47.33
N PRO A 39 36.60 12.91 47.75
CA PRO A 39 36.55 14.00 48.73
C PRO A 39 35.62 15.18 48.38
N PHE A 40 35.41 15.46 47.08
CA PHE A 40 34.51 16.54 46.64
C PHE A 40 33.03 16.24 46.96
N THR A 41 32.66 14.98 47.18
CA THR A 41 31.29 14.56 47.49
C THR A 41 30.94 14.65 48.98
N HIS A 42 31.94 14.81 49.88
CA HIS A 42 31.72 14.87 51.33
C HIS A 42 30.82 16.04 51.74
N ASP A 43 31.01 17.22 51.12
CA ASP A 43 30.07 18.35 51.20
C ASP A 43 29.20 18.35 49.94
N PHE A 44 28.27 17.39 49.87
CA PHE A 44 27.44 17.21 48.69
C PHE A 44 26.62 18.46 48.36
N ARG A 45 26.20 19.27 49.34
CA ARG A 45 25.43 20.50 49.05
C ARG A 45 26.29 21.53 48.31
N LYS A 46 27.57 21.68 48.69
CA LYS A 46 28.52 22.54 47.97
C LYS A 46 28.95 21.96 46.62
N ALA A 47 29.00 20.63 46.49
CA ALA A 47 29.23 19.96 45.21
C ALA A 47 28.05 20.18 44.24
N GLN A 48 26.81 20.00 44.72
CA GLN A 48 25.57 20.19 43.97
C GLN A 48 25.41 21.64 43.48
N GLN A 49 25.80 22.64 44.27
CA GLN A 49 25.86 24.04 43.83
C GLN A 49 26.87 24.31 42.69
N ARG A 50 27.82 23.39 42.46
CA ARG A 50 28.83 23.47 41.39
C ARG A 50 28.51 22.57 40.20
N MET A 51 27.55 21.66 40.32
CA MET A 51 27.10 20.80 39.22
C MET A 51 26.07 21.57 38.40
N PRO A 52 26.36 21.96 37.14
CA PRO A 52 25.37 22.56 36.27
C PRO A 52 24.30 21.53 35.88
N ALA A 53 23.14 22.01 35.43
CA ALA A 53 22.15 21.13 34.82
C ALA A 53 22.73 20.43 33.57
N ILE A 54 22.47 19.13 33.43
CA ILE A 54 22.92 18.33 32.30
C ILE A 54 22.35 18.94 31.00
N PRO A 55 23.19 19.35 30.03
CA PRO A 55 22.73 20.13 28.88
C PRO A 55 21.87 19.31 27.91
N VAL A 56 21.21 20.01 26.99
CA VAL A 56 20.20 19.45 26.07
C VAL A 56 20.77 18.37 25.14
N ASN A 57 22.04 18.48 24.75
CA ASN A 57 22.74 17.55 23.87
C ASN A 57 23.20 16.24 24.56
N ILE A 58 23.10 16.15 25.88
CA ILE A 58 23.48 14.96 26.65
C ILE A 58 22.22 14.22 27.06
N GLN A 59 21.99 13.07 26.42
CA GLN A 59 20.81 12.22 26.59
C GLN A 59 21.01 11.13 27.66
N HIS A 60 22.27 10.83 27.97
CA HIS A 60 22.67 9.89 29.01
C HIS A 60 24.07 10.26 29.54
N VAL A 61 24.39 9.79 30.75
CA VAL A 61 25.75 9.78 31.29
C VAL A 61 26.13 8.34 31.58
N ASN A 62 27.28 7.94 31.05
CA ASN A 62 27.92 6.67 31.33
C ASN A 62 28.74 6.75 32.62
N PHE A 63 28.52 5.79 33.51
CA PHE A 63 29.34 5.53 34.69
C PHE A 63 29.97 4.16 34.50
N THR A 64 31.29 4.05 34.73
CA THR A 64 31.97 2.75 34.77
C THR A 64 32.16 2.33 36.21
N TRP A 65 31.90 1.07 36.52
CA TRP A 65 32.13 0.49 37.84
C TRP A 65 32.84 -0.87 37.79
N GLN A 66 33.49 -1.24 38.89
CA GLN A 66 33.99 -2.60 39.11
C GLN A 66 34.18 -2.93 40.60
N ALA A 67 34.18 -4.22 40.91
CA ALA A 67 34.64 -4.79 42.18
C ALA A 67 35.99 -5.50 41.97
N THR A 68 37.07 -5.05 42.61
CA THR A 68 38.36 -5.74 42.49
C THR A 68 38.41 -7.01 43.33
N ASP A 69 39.28 -7.94 42.93
CA ASP A 69 39.61 -9.16 43.66
C ASP A 69 38.37 -10.05 43.89
N GLN A 70 38.35 -10.85 44.97
CA GLN A 70 37.23 -11.76 45.28
C GLN A 70 36.12 -11.11 46.12
N ALA A 71 36.05 -9.78 46.18
CA ALA A 71 35.03 -9.08 46.97
C ALA A 71 33.69 -8.98 46.20
N GLU A 72 32.62 -9.56 46.74
CA GLU A 72 31.27 -9.39 46.22
C GLU A 72 30.61 -8.14 46.82
N TYR A 73 30.08 -7.28 45.94
CA TYR A 73 29.26 -6.13 46.29
C TYR A 73 27.92 -6.20 45.57
N PHE A 74 26.87 -5.76 46.23
CA PHE A 74 25.50 -5.71 45.69
C PHE A 74 25.03 -4.27 45.58
N TYR A 75 24.22 -3.93 44.59
CA TYR A 75 23.70 -2.57 44.40
C TYR A 75 22.18 -2.58 44.29
N GLU A 76 21.53 -1.51 44.76
CA GLU A 76 20.09 -1.30 44.62
C GLU A 76 19.79 0.16 44.22
N PHE A 77 19.05 0.35 43.13
CA PHE A 77 18.47 1.62 42.72
C PHE A 77 17.12 1.83 43.44
N GLN A 78 17.16 2.43 44.63
CA GLN A 78 15.96 2.72 45.43
C GLN A 78 15.03 3.78 44.80
N THR A 79 15.58 4.70 44.02
CA THR A 79 14.78 5.78 43.41
C THR A 79 15.38 6.19 42.09
N LEU A 80 14.54 6.17 41.06
CA LEU A 80 14.76 6.76 39.75
C LEU A 80 13.50 7.56 39.45
N ARG A 81 13.52 8.87 39.73
CA ARG A 81 12.30 9.69 39.72
C ARG A 81 12.55 11.08 39.16
N SER A 82 11.74 11.49 38.20
CA SER A 82 11.60 12.90 37.80
C SER A 82 10.62 13.61 38.74
N LEU A 83 11.01 14.79 39.20
CA LEU A 83 10.15 15.70 39.98
C LEU A 83 9.29 16.57 39.06
N ASP A 84 9.73 16.79 37.81
CA ASP A 84 9.09 17.62 36.80
C ASP A 84 8.62 16.77 35.60
N LYS A 85 7.61 15.93 35.83
CA LYS A 85 7.08 14.96 34.84
C LYS A 85 6.42 15.57 33.59
N ASP A 86 6.18 16.88 33.60
CA ASP A 86 5.74 17.63 32.42
C ASP A 86 6.90 18.05 31.52
N ILE A 87 8.15 17.87 31.96
CA ILE A 87 9.37 18.25 31.23
C ILE A 87 10.20 16.99 30.88
N MET A 88 10.34 16.07 31.83
CA MET A 88 11.15 14.85 31.70
C MET A 88 10.46 13.68 32.41
N ASP A 89 10.42 12.51 31.76
CA ASP A 89 9.97 11.26 32.39
C ASP A 89 11.00 10.75 33.41
N ASP A 90 10.67 9.70 34.16
CA ASP A 90 11.59 9.14 35.16
C ASP A 90 12.90 8.65 34.51
N PRO A 91 14.08 8.94 35.10
CA PRO A 91 15.37 8.53 34.56
C PRO A 91 15.47 6.99 34.49
N THR A 92 16.19 6.46 33.51
CA THR A 92 16.30 5.01 33.29
C THR A 92 17.75 4.54 33.33
N VAL A 93 17.95 3.26 33.63
CA VAL A 93 19.27 2.60 33.65
C VAL A 93 19.27 1.38 32.74
N ASN A 94 20.43 1.04 32.16
CA ASN A 94 20.61 -0.13 31.29
C ASN A 94 20.90 -1.44 32.05
N VAL A 95 20.81 -1.44 33.38
CA VAL A 95 21.05 -2.58 34.27
C VAL A 95 19.80 -2.88 35.11
N PRO A 96 19.65 -4.09 35.71
CA PRO A 96 18.59 -4.37 36.67
C PRO A 96 18.60 -3.37 37.85
N LEU A 97 17.45 -3.17 38.52
CA LEU A 97 17.39 -2.26 39.68
C LEU A 97 18.09 -2.83 40.93
N LEU A 98 18.31 -4.15 40.98
CA LEU A 98 19.02 -4.87 42.04
C LEU A 98 19.95 -5.90 41.38
N GLY A 99 21.21 -5.96 41.81
CA GLY A 99 22.19 -6.91 41.26
C GLY A 99 23.54 -6.89 41.97
N SER A 100 24.52 -7.59 41.43
CA SER A 100 25.92 -7.56 41.88
C SER A 100 26.79 -6.64 41.02
N VAL A 101 27.74 -5.95 41.64
CA VAL A 101 28.75 -5.13 40.94
C VAL A 101 29.73 -6.09 40.24
N PRO A 102 29.98 -5.93 38.92
CA PRO A 102 30.80 -6.88 38.18
C PRO A 102 32.29 -6.71 38.49
N HIS A 103 33.04 -7.82 38.48
CA HIS A 103 34.51 -7.78 38.65
C HIS A 103 35.26 -7.16 37.46
N LYS A 104 34.65 -7.15 36.28
CA LYS A 104 35.17 -6.48 35.10
C LYS A 104 34.56 -5.09 34.98
N ALA A 105 35.39 -4.07 34.76
CA ALA A 105 34.99 -2.72 34.36
C ALA A 105 33.82 -2.77 33.36
N SER A 106 32.66 -2.27 33.80
CA SER A 106 31.41 -2.33 33.04
C SER A 106 30.65 -1.01 33.12
N VAL A 107 29.94 -0.65 32.05
CA VAL A 107 29.27 0.65 31.91
C VAL A 107 27.79 0.56 32.29
N VAL A 108 27.40 1.39 33.26
CA VAL A 108 26.02 1.74 33.57
C VAL A 108 25.68 3.06 32.87
N GLN A 109 24.70 3.03 31.98
CA GLN A 109 24.19 4.21 31.31
C GLN A 109 22.95 4.71 32.05
N VAL A 110 23.03 5.89 32.67
CA VAL A 110 21.87 6.60 33.22
C VAL A 110 21.33 7.51 32.12
N SER A 111 20.08 7.32 31.71
CA SER A 111 19.44 8.04 30.60
C SER A 111 18.36 9.00 31.11
N PHE A 112 18.24 10.17 30.47
CA PHE A 112 17.37 11.26 30.90
C PHE A 112 16.29 11.53 29.83
N PRO A 113 15.14 10.83 29.88
CA PRO A 113 14.10 10.94 28.87
C PRO A 113 13.34 12.26 29.01
N CYS A 114 13.91 13.33 28.47
CA CYS A 114 13.17 14.57 28.26
C CYS A 114 11.98 14.29 27.32
N ARG A 115 10.82 14.92 27.58
CA ARG A 115 9.62 14.66 26.78
C ARG A 115 9.66 15.38 25.44
N GLY A 116 10.33 16.53 25.37
CA GLY A 116 10.41 17.42 24.21
C GLY A 116 9.23 18.38 24.03
N ASP A 117 8.21 18.33 24.92
CA ASP A 117 6.95 19.07 24.76
C ASP A 117 7.14 20.59 24.90
N GLN A 118 8.07 20.98 25.78
CA GLN A 118 8.36 22.35 26.19
C GLN A 118 9.85 22.52 26.56
N ASP A 119 10.34 23.75 26.49
CA ASP A 119 11.67 24.13 26.98
C ASP A 119 11.65 24.21 28.51
N GLY A 120 12.66 23.67 29.20
CA GLY A 120 12.71 23.73 30.67
C GLY A 120 13.92 23.04 31.29
N VAL A 121 13.97 23.06 32.63
CA VAL A 121 14.94 22.30 33.43
C VAL A 121 14.15 21.40 34.37
N ALA A 122 14.32 20.09 34.23
CA ALA A 122 13.71 19.10 35.10
C ALA A 122 14.65 18.75 36.27
N ALA A 123 14.12 18.75 37.48
CA ALA A 123 14.75 18.20 38.66
C ALA A 123 14.47 16.70 38.77
N PHE A 124 15.44 15.90 39.21
CA PHE A 124 15.29 14.45 39.34
C PHE A 124 16.17 13.86 40.45
N GLU A 125 15.80 12.67 40.89
CA GLU A 125 16.46 11.91 41.97
C GLU A 125 16.98 10.57 41.43
N VAL A 126 18.24 10.27 41.73
CA VAL A 126 18.86 8.95 41.51
C VAL A 126 19.46 8.47 42.82
N THR A 127 18.71 7.67 43.56
CA THR A 127 19.18 7.06 44.81
C THR A 127 19.65 5.64 44.54
N ILE A 128 20.96 5.43 44.60
CA ILE A 128 21.60 4.12 44.61
C ILE A 128 22.20 3.86 46.00
N LEU A 129 22.16 2.60 46.44
CA LEU A 129 22.97 2.09 47.54
C LEU A 129 23.83 0.92 47.07
N VAL A 130 24.97 0.72 47.74
CA VAL A 130 25.85 -0.43 47.56
C VAL A 130 26.02 -1.12 48.91
N MET A 131 25.91 -2.43 48.91
CA MET A 131 26.00 -3.31 50.07
C MET A 131 27.22 -4.23 49.95
N ASP A 132 27.80 -4.60 51.09
CA ASP A 132 28.76 -5.70 51.18
C ASP A 132 28.05 -7.07 51.10
N ALA A 133 28.84 -8.15 51.09
CA ALA A 133 28.33 -9.53 51.13
C ALA A 133 27.55 -9.91 52.41
N GLY A 134 27.59 -9.09 53.46
CA GLY A 134 26.78 -9.22 54.66
C GLY A 134 25.44 -8.48 54.58
N GLY A 135 25.19 -7.72 53.50
CA GLY A 135 24.01 -6.86 53.34
C GLY A 135 24.11 -5.50 54.04
N ASN A 136 25.29 -5.12 54.55
CA ASN A 136 25.48 -3.80 55.16
C ASN A 136 25.67 -2.74 54.06
N ILE A 137 24.93 -1.63 54.15
CA ILE A 137 25.08 -0.50 53.23
C ILE A 137 26.43 0.19 53.48
N ILE A 138 27.33 0.11 52.52
CA ILE A 138 28.68 0.73 52.56
C ILE A 138 28.74 2.08 51.84
N LEU A 139 27.94 2.25 50.78
CA LEU A 139 27.88 3.47 49.97
C LEU A 139 26.42 3.78 49.65
N ARG A 140 26.12 5.08 49.53
CA ARG A 140 24.78 5.56 49.17
C ARG A 140 24.89 6.92 48.49
N THR A 141 23.98 7.22 47.55
CA THR A 141 23.72 8.60 47.15
C THR A 141 23.43 9.45 48.41
N PRO A 142 24.04 10.63 48.57
CA PRO A 142 23.72 11.55 49.66
C PRO A 142 22.22 11.86 49.75
N HIS A 143 21.73 12.02 50.98
CA HIS A 143 20.31 12.27 51.24
C HIS A 143 19.83 13.55 50.53
N ASN A 144 18.64 13.46 49.92
CA ASN A 144 18.00 14.56 49.17
C ASN A 144 18.88 15.11 48.02
N ALA A 145 19.71 14.26 47.40
CA ALA A 145 20.43 14.62 46.19
C ALA A 145 19.44 14.84 45.02
N ILE A 146 19.38 16.09 44.56
CA ILE A 146 18.58 16.50 43.41
C ILE A 146 19.52 16.91 42.29
N PHE A 147 19.37 16.25 41.15
CA PHE A 147 20.09 16.56 39.92
C PHE A 147 19.18 17.31 38.96
N PHE A 148 19.75 18.00 37.98
CA PHE A 148 19.00 18.82 37.04
C PHE A 148 19.36 18.45 35.60
N LYS A 149 18.36 18.38 34.72
CA LYS A 149 18.50 18.14 33.28
C LYS A 149 17.81 19.26 32.52
N THR A 150 18.53 19.91 31.61
CA THR A 150 17.94 20.86 30.67
C THR A 150 17.32 20.08 29.52
N CYS A 151 16.03 20.31 29.28
CA CYS A 151 15.25 19.77 28.18
C CYS A 151 14.88 20.91 27.22
N GLN A 152 14.81 20.62 25.92
CA GLN A 152 14.42 21.59 24.91
C GLN A 152 13.15 21.12 24.21
N LYS A 153 12.28 22.07 23.82
CA LYS A 153 11.16 21.74 22.95
C LYS A 153 11.70 21.18 21.62
N ALA A 154 11.34 19.95 21.31
CA ALA A 154 11.81 19.24 20.14
C ALA A 154 11.36 19.94 18.85
N LYS A 155 12.33 20.22 17.97
CA LYS A 155 12.10 20.89 16.68
C LYS A 155 12.55 19.99 15.54
N CYS A 156 11.56 19.42 14.85
CA CYS A 156 11.77 18.59 13.66
C CYS A 156 11.95 19.48 12.43
N PRO A 157 12.96 19.26 11.59
CA PRO A 157 13.06 19.91 10.28
C PRO A 157 11.75 19.71 9.49
N GLY A 158 11.21 20.76 8.88
CA GLY A 158 9.94 20.71 8.15
C GLY A 158 8.66 20.58 9.01
N GLY A 159 8.79 20.30 10.31
CA GLY A 159 7.67 20.11 11.25
C GLY A 159 6.95 18.77 11.07
N CYS A 160 5.95 18.54 11.93
CA CYS A 160 5.07 17.37 11.90
C CYS A 160 3.64 17.81 11.57
N ARG A 161 2.99 17.11 10.65
CA ARG A 161 1.62 17.41 10.17
C ARG A 161 0.61 16.48 10.85
N SER A 162 -0.68 16.70 10.58
CA SER A 162 -1.75 15.75 10.92
C SER A 162 -1.85 15.41 12.42
N GLY A 163 -1.48 16.35 13.30
CA GLY A 163 -1.44 16.14 14.75
C GLY A 163 -0.28 15.28 15.26
N GLY A 164 0.68 14.94 14.40
CA GLY A 164 1.92 14.27 14.79
C GLY A 164 2.80 15.15 15.67
N TYR A 165 3.53 14.50 16.58
CA TYR A 165 4.40 15.13 17.57
C TYR A 165 5.87 14.97 17.17
N CYS A 166 6.75 15.90 17.57
CA CYS A 166 8.18 15.80 17.30
C CYS A 166 8.90 15.27 18.53
N ASN A 167 9.58 14.13 18.43
CA ASN A 167 10.36 13.61 19.55
C ASN A 167 11.77 14.23 19.61
N GLU A 168 12.44 13.98 20.74
CA GLU A 168 13.81 14.41 21.06
C GLU A 168 14.85 14.10 19.96
N ARG A 169 14.63 13.01 19.21
CA ARG A 169 15.51 12.56 18.13
C ARG A 169 15.24 13.28 16.80
N GLN A 170 14.42 14.32 16.83
CA GLN A 170 13.95 15.10 15.68
C GLN A 170 13.19 14.26 14.64
N VAL A 171 12.50 13.20 15.10
CA VAL A 171 11.63 12.35 14.28
C VAL A 171 10.18 12.64 14.63
N CYS A 172 9.31 12.73 13.62
CA CYS A 172 7.88 12.87 13.84
C CYS A 172 7.25 11.53 14.22
N GLU A 173 6.59 11.50 15.37
CA GLU A 173 5.71 10.42 15.81
C GLU A 173 4.29 10.74 15.33
N CYS A 174 3.78 9.89 14.43
CA CYS A 174 2.51 10.13 13.75
C CYS A 174 1.33 9.54 14.52
N GLN A 175 0.18 10.22 14.47
CA GLN A 175 -1.07 9.66 14.97
C GLN A 175 -1.55 8.47 14.14
N ASP A 176 -2.45 7.68 14.72
CA ASP A 176 -3.04 6.50 14.10
C ASP A 176 -3.58 6.79 12.70
N GLY A 177 -3.13 5.97 11.74
CA GLY A 177 -3.49 6.12 10.33
C GLY A 177 -2.74 7.22 9.58
N PHE A 178 -1.69 7.84 10.15
CA PHE A 178 -0.77 8.71 9.43
C PHE A 178 0.67 8.17 9.43
N TYR A 179 1.44 8.50 8.39
CA TYR A 179 2.82 8.09 8.22
C TYR A 179 3.58 9.05 7.29
N GLY A 180 4.88 8.79 7.10
CA GLY A 180 5.79 9.68 6.37
C GLY A 180 6.71 10.44 7.32
N VAL A 181 7.71 11.15 6.77
CA VAL A 181 8.75 11.83 7.57
C VAL A 181 8.16 13.00 8.38
N HIS A 182 7.07 13.59 7.88
CA HIS A 182 6.37 14.71 8.49
C HIS A 182 4.90 14.36 8.78
N CYS A 183 4.55 13.07 8.88
CA CYS A 183 3.16 12.59 9.02
C CYS A 183 2.21 13.11 7.92
N GLU A 184 2.76 13.31 6.72
CA GLU A 184 2.09 13.93 5.58
C GLU A 184 1.22 12.97 4.76
N LYS A 185 1.32 11.65 5.01
CA LYS A 185 0.59 10.61 4.28
C LYS A 185 -0.44 9.96 5.19
N ALA A 186 -1.65 9.74 4.67
CA ALA A 186 -2.71 9.04 5.38
C ALA A 186 -2.86 7.59 4.87
N LEU A 187 -3.20 6.69 5.79
CA LEU A 187 -3.51 5.28 5.52
C LEU A 187 -5.03 5.11 5.48
N CYS A 188 -5.58 4.83 4.29
CA CYS A 188 -7.00 4.54 4.13
C CYS A 188 -7.25 3.03 4.20
N SER A 189 -8.10 2.62 5.14
CA SER A 189 -8.71 1.29 5.18
C SER A 189 -10.24 1.46 5.16
N PRO A 190 -10.95 1.05 4.09
CA PRO A 190 -10.42 0.39 2.90
C PRO A 190 -9.61 1.34 2.01
N ARG A 191 -8.68 0.79 1.21
CA ARG A 191 -7.82 1.59 0.32
C ARG A 191 -8.64 2.30 -0.76
N CYS A 192 -8.23 3.50 -1.15
CA CYS A 192 -8.82 4.20 -2.28
C CYS A 192 -8.54 3.43 -3.59
N LEU A 193 -9.60 3.19 -4.37
CA LEU A 193 -9.54 2.49 -5.66
C LEU A 193 -9.57 3.49 -6.83
N ASN A 194 -9.37 2.97 -8.04
CA ASN A 194 -9.50 3.71 -9.31
C ASN A 194 -8.62 4.99 -9.41
N GLY A 195 -7.56 5.10 -8.61
CA GLY A 195 -6.68 6.28 -8.55
C GLY A 195 -7.10 7.34 -7.53
N GLY A 196 -8.02 7.04 -6.61
CA GLY A 196 -8.36 7.94 -5.51
C GLY A 196 -7.19 8.20 -4.55
N LEU A 197 -7.13 9.42 -4.00
CA LEU A 197 -6.10 9.84 -3.06
C LEU A 197 -6.63 9.75 -1.63
N CYS A 198 -5.85 9.17 -0.71
CA CYS A 198 -6.18 9.16 0.70
C CYS A 198 -5.83 10.51 1.33
N MET A 199 -6.82 11.24 1.85
CA MET A 199 -6.63 12.55 2.47
C MET A 199 -6.47 12.46 3.99
N SER A 200 -7.24 11.58 4.62
CA SER A 200 -7.19 11.25 6.05
C SER A 200 -7.66 9.81 6.24
N PRO A 201 -7.46 9.19 7.42
CA PRO A 201 -7.90 7.81 7.67
C PRO A 201 -9.35 7.56 7.25
N GLY A 202 -9.55 6.63 6.31
CA GLY A 202 -10.85 6.26 5.77
C GLY A 202 -11.50 7.26 4.79
N VAL A 203 -10.85 8.38 4.44
CA VAL A 203 -11.42 9.41 3.55
C VAL A 203 -10.63 9.50 2.24
N CYS A 204 -11.28 9.04 1.16
CA CYS A 204 -10.74 9.09 -0.19
C CYS A 204 -11.30 10.28 -1.00
N ILE A 205 -10.41 11.05 -1.64
CA ILE A 205 -10.75 11.97 -2.72
C ILE A 205 -10.81 11.15 -4.02
N CYS A 206 -11.99 11.09 -4.64
CA CYS A 206 -12.18 10.30 -5.84
C CYS A 206 -11.89 11.09 -7.12
N PRO A 207 -11.28 10.45 -8.14
CA PRO A 207 -11.07 11.08 -9.43
C PRO A 207 -12.41 11.30 -10.15
N PRO A 208 -12.47 12.23 -11.12
CA PRO A 208 -13.69 12.53 -11.86
C PRO A 208 -14.37 11.29 -12.43
N GLY A 209 -15.67 11.15 -12.18
CA GLY A 209 -16.43 9.98 -12.58
C GLY A 209 -16.37 8.80 -11.61
N TYR A 210 -15.71 8.90 -10.45
CA TYR A 210 -15.77 7.89 -9.38
C TYR A 210 -16.35 8.45 -8.09
N PHE A 211 -16.97 7.58 -7.30
CA PHE A 211 -17.61 7.93 -6.03
C PHE A 211 -17.72 6.73 -5.09
N GLY A 212 -18.13 7.01 -3.85
CA GLY A 212 -18.16 6.05 -2.75
C GLY A 212 -16.96 6.18 -1.80
N PRO A 213 -17.02 5.58 -0.60
CA PRO A 213 -16.02 5.76 0.45
C PRO A 213 -14.61 5.33 0.03
N SER A 214 -14.49 4.42 -0.93
CA SER A 214 -13.21 3.94 -1.45
C SER A 214 -13.09 4.17 -2.95
N CYS A 215 -13.89 5.08 -3.51
CA CYS A 215 -13.97 5.38 -4.95
C CYS A 215 -14.29 4.14 -5.81
N GLU A 216 -15.03 3.20 -5.23
CA GLU A 216 -15.29 1.87 -5.79
C GLU A 216 -16.37 1.88 -6.88
N ARG A 217 -17.24 2.91 -6.91
CA ARG A 217 -18.32 3.05 -7.89
C ARG A 217 -17.94 4.02 -8.99
N ALA A 218 -18.17 3.62 -10.24
CA ALA A 218 -18.09 4.51 -11.40
C ALA A 218 -19.44 5.21 -11.63
N ASN A 219 -19.40 6.52 -11.88
CA ASN A 219 -20.56 7.29 -12.33
C ASN A 219 -20.78 7.04 -13.82
N CYS A 220 -21.79 6.25 -14.12
CA CYS A 220 -22.18 5.88 -15.47
C CYS A 220 -23.25 6.84 -15.99
N SER A 221 -22.88 8.10 -16.19
CA SER A 221 -23.72 9.17 -16.77
C SER A 221 -24.42 8.70 -18.06
N THR A 222 -23.72 7.84 -18.80
CA THR A 222 -24.22 7.12 -19.96
C THR A 222 -24.68 5.74 -19.54
N THR A 223 -25.99 5.53 -19.37
CA THR A 223 -26.55 4.21 -19.06
C THR A 223 -26.25 3.23 -20.19
N CYS A 224 -25.64 2.09 -19.86
CA CYS A 224 -25.47 0.95 -20.75
C CYS A 224 -26.84 0.31 -21.04
N LEU A 225 -27.15 0.11 -22.31
CA LEU A 225 -28.43 -0.41 -22.78
C LEU A 225 -28.36 -1.94 -22.95
N ASN A 226 -29.52 -2.57 -23.19
CA ASN A 226 -29.62 -3.98 -23.57
C ASN A 226 -28.89 -4.98 -22.63
N GLY A 227 -28.82 -4.66 -21.33
CA GLY A 227 -28.16 -5.50 -20.33
C GLY A 227 -26.62 -5.39 -20.30
N GLY A 228 -26.03 -4.34 -20.87
CA GLY A 228 -24.60 -4.07 -20.74
C GLY A 228 -24.18 -3.64 -19.33
N THR A 229 -23.00 -4.05 -18.89
CA THR A 229 -22.42 -3.72 -17.58
C THR A 229 -21.47 -2.54 -17.70
N CYS A 230 -21.69 -1.48 -16.91
CA CYS A 230 -20.74 -0.37 -16.83
C CYS A 230 -19.55 -0.75 -15.94
N PHE A 231 -18.32 -0.49 -16.41
CA PHE A 231 -17.08 -0.79 -15.67
C PHE A 231 -16.14 0.41 -15.52
N HIS A 232 -16.39 1.48 -16.28
CA HIS A 232 -15.67 2.74 -16.24
C HIS A 232 -16.65 3.86 -16.65
N PRO A 233 -16.41 5.12 -16.25
CA PRO A 233 -17.24 6.25 -16.69
C PRO A 233 -17.36 6.29 -18.22
N GLY A 234 -18.59 6.17 -18.73
CA GLY A 234 -18.88 6.14 -20.16
C GLY A 234 -18.44 4.88 -20.93
N LYS A 235 -17.99 3.80 -20.27
CA LYS A 235 -17.59 2.54 -20.92
C LYS A 235 -18.42 1.36 -20.46
N CYS A 236 -18.99 0.64 -21.43
CA CYS A 236 -19.88 -0.50 -21.25
C CYS A 236 -19.24 -1.81 -21.77
N ILE A 237 -19.42 -2.91 -21.04
CA ILE A 237 -19.25 -4.27 -21.54
C ILE A 237 -20.62 -4.74 -22.04
N CYS A 238 -20.71 -5.09 -23.32
CA CYS A 238 -21.98 -5.45 -23.94
C CYS A 238 -22.34 -6.92 -23.82
N ALA A 239 -23.64 -7.19 -23.62
CA ALA A 239 -24.19 -8.53 -23.68
C ALA A 239 -24.05 -9.14 -25.09
N VAL A 240 -23.99 -10.47 -25.17
CA VAL A 240 -23.76 -11.19 -26.43
C VAL A 240 -24.83 -10.86 -27.47
N GLY A 241 -24.40 -10.33 -28.61
CA GLY A 241 -25.29 -9.88 -29.69
C GLY A 241 -25.59 -8.38 -29.68
N PHE A 242 -24.89 -7.59 -28.86
CA PHE A 242 -24.91 -6.13 -28.87
C PHE A 242 -23.50 -5.55 -28.97
N GLU A 243 -23.39 -4.37 -29.56
CA GLU A 243 -22.16 -3.58 -29.69
C GLU A 243 -22.47 -2.07 -29.70
N GLY A 244 -21.43 -1.23 -29.89
CA GLY A 244 -21.53 0.22 -29.74
C GLY A 244 -21.13 0.69 -28.34
N SER A 245 -21.00 2.02 -28.19
CA SER A 245 -20.45 2.65 -26.98
C SER A 245 -21.32 2.44 -25.72
N ARG A 246 -22.61 2.21 -25.94
CA ARG A 246 -23.67 2.01 -24.95
C ARG A 246 -24.38 0.66 -25.10
N CYS A 247 -23.87 -0.24 -25.95
CA CYS A 247 -24.54 -1.49 -26.33
C CYS A 247 -25.88 -1.24 -27.08
N GLU A 248 -25.95 -0.15 -27.81
CA GLU A 248 -27.10 0.37 -28.56
C GLU A 248 -27.32 -0.34 -29.90
N LEU A 249 -26.29 -0.96 -30.48
CA LEU A 249 -26.33 -1.62 -31.78
C LEU A 249 -26.54 -3.13 -31.60
N SER A 250 -27.46 -3.75 -32.35
CA SER A 250 -27.63 -5.21 -32.38
C SER A 250 -26.71 -5.87 -33.41
N LYS A 251 -25.92 -6.85 -32.97
CA LYS A 251 -24.98 -7.63 -33.80
C LYS A 251 -25.50 -9.05 -34.02
N CYS A 252 -25.72 -9.42 -35.27
CA CYS A 252 -26.07 -10.78 -35.66
C CYS A 252 -24.81 -11.53 -36.09
N GLN A 253 -24.64 -12.77 -35.63
CA GLN A 253 -23.49 -13.61 -36.02
C GLN A 253 -23.66 -14.12 -37.46
N GLN A 254 -24.90 -14.39 -37.88
CA GLN A 254 -25.26 -14.63 -39.28
C GLN A 254 -26.11 -13.47 -39.81
N PRO A 255 -25.80 -12.91 -40.99
CA PRO A 255 -26.51 -11.74 -41.51
C PRO A 255 -27.96 -12.07 -41.86
N CYS A 256 -28.87 -11.15 -41.51
CA CYS A 256 -30.26 -11.21 -41.92
C CYS A 256 -30.39 -11.13 -43.44
N ARG A 257 -31.14 -12.06 -44.04
CA ARG A 257 -31.39 -12.07 -45.49
C ARG A 257 -32.61 -11.21 -45.84
N ASN A 258 -32.80 -10.96 -47.14
CA ASN A 258 -34.02 -10.38 -47.70
C ASN A 258 -34.47 -9.04 -47.04
N GLY A 259 -33.48 -8.20 -46.70
CA GLY A 259 -33.70 -6.88 -46.07
C GLY A 259 -34.09 -6.90 -44.60
N GLY A 260 -34.04 -8.07 -43.92
CA GLY A 260 -34.33 -8.16 -42.49
C GLY A 260 -33.36 -7.32 -41.64
N LYS A 261 -33.84 -6.72 -40.56
CA LYS A 261 -33.02 -5.94 -39.61
C LYS A 261 -32.61 -6.81 -38.43
N CYS A 262 -31.35 -6.77 -38.04
CA CYS A 262 -30.87 -7.48 -36.85
C CYS A 262 -31.48 -6.88 -35.57
N THR A 263 -31.94 -7.73 -34.64
CA THR A 263 -32.48 -7.34 -33.33
C THR A 263 -31.89 -8.16 -32.18
N GLY A 264 -30.74 -8.80 -32.40
CA GLY A 264 -29.99 -9.60 -31.41
C GLY A 264 -29.32 -10.82 -32.04
N ARG A 265 -28.65 -11.64 -31.23
CA ARG A 265 -27.92 -12.84 -31.68
C ARG A 265 -28.80 -13.77 -32.54
N ASN A 266 -28.54 -13.78 -33.85
CA ASN A 266 -29.26 -14.55 -34.87
C ASN A 266 -30.80 -14.37 -34.84
N LYS A 267 -31.26 -13.18 -34.44
CA LYS A 267 -32.69 -12.82 -34.49
C LYS A 267 -32.88 -11.62 -35.40
N CYS A 268 -33.64 -11.82 -36.47
CA CYS A 268 -33.93 -10.81 -37.47
C CYS A 268 -35.41 -10.44 -37.48
N LYS A 269 -35.70 -9.13 -37.48
CA LYS A 269 -37.02 -8.59 -37.81
C LYS A 269 -37.17 -8.58 -39.33
N CYS A 270 -38.01 -9.45 -39.87
CA CYS A 270 -38.14 -9.65 -41.30
C CYS A 270 -38.96 -8.59 -42.03
N SER A 271 -38.59 -8.36 -43.29
CA SER A 271 -39.39 -7.60 -44.26
C SER A 271 -40.69 -8.34 -44.56
N LYS A 272 -41.73 -7.60 -44.97
CA LYS A 272 -43.03 -8.17 -45.37
C LYS A 272 -42.82 -9.21 -46.48
N GLY A 273 -43.42 -10.39 -46.32
CA GLY A 273 -43.26 -11.52 -47.25
C GLY A 273 -42.13 -12.49 -46.92
N TYR A 274 -41.37 -12.31 -45.83
CA TYR A 274 -40.34 -13.24 -45.38
C TYR A 274 -40.46 -13.56 -43.88
N HIS A 275 -39.98 -14.74 -43.47
CA HIS A 275 -40.04 -15.22 -42.08
C HIS A 275 -38.87 -16.15 -41.70
N GLY A 276 -38.84 -16.57 -40.44
CA GLY A 276 -37.77 -17.37 -39.83
C GLY A 276 -36.64 -16.49 -39.27
N ASP A 277 -35.78 -17.07 -38.43
CA ASP A 277 -34.83 -16.31 -37.58
C ASP A 277 -33.84 -15.43 -38.36
N LEU A 278 -33.54 -15.80 -39.61
CA LEU A 278 -32.65 -15.07 -40.53
C LEU A 278 -33.38 -14.51 -41.77
N CYS A 279 -34.72 -14.53 -41.76
CA CYS A 279 -35.58 -14.06 -42.86
C CYS A 279 -35.34 -14.74 -44.20
N SER A 280 -34.85 -15.98 -44.18
CA SER A 280 -34.50 -16.78 -45.35
C SER A 280 -35.67 -17.49 -46.01
N LYS A 281 -36.82 -17.59 -45.35
CA LYS A 281 -38.02 -18.28 -45.86
C LYS A 281 -39.02 -17.28 -46.42
N ALA A 282 -39.50 -17.49 -47.64
CA ALA A 282 -40.55 -16.67 -48.25
C ALA A 282 -41.95 -17.08 -47.76
N VAL A 283 -42.86 -16.12 -47.70
CA VAL A 283 -44.28 -16.30 -47.37
C VAL A 283 -45.10 -16.24 -48.66
N CYS A 284 -45.97 -17.24 -48.87
CA CYS A 284 -46.90 -17.28 -50.00
C CYS A 284 -48.33 -17.42 -49.48
N GLU A 285 -49.18 -16.45 -49.81
CA GLU A 285 -50.60 -16.39 -49.44
C GLU A 285 -51.45 -16.18 -50.71
N PRO A 286 -52.29 -17.15 -51.13
CA PRO A 286 -52.35 -18.54 -50.66
C PRO A 286 -51.07 -19.34 -50.86
N SER A 287 -50.87 -20.35 -49.98
CA SER A 287 -49.73 -21.28 -50.05
C SER A 287 -49.66 -22.03 -51.39
N CYS A 288 -48.47 -22.51 -51.74
CA CYS A 288 -48.14 -23.17 -53.01
C CYS A 288 -48.68 -24.61 -53.16
N GLY A 289 -49.68 -25.00 -52.36
CA GLY A 289 -50.21 -26.36 -52.28
C GLY A 289 -49.17 -27.37 -51.78
N ALA A 290 -49.50 -28.66 -51.90
CA ALA A 290 -48.60 -29.76 -51.53
C ALA A 290 -47.53 -30.06 -52.61
N HIS A 291 -47.59 -29.38 -53.76
CA HIS A 291 -46.80 -29.68 -54.96
C HIS A 291 -46.02 -28.46 -55.49
N GLY A 292 -45.79 -27.47 -54.63
CA GLY A 292 -44.97 -26.31 -54.96
C GLY A 292 -44.24 -25.75 -53.73
N THR A 293 -43.08 -25.15 -53.97
CA THR A 293 -42.27 -24.47 -52.96
C THR A 293 -42.40 -22.96 -53.13
N CYS A 294 -42.58 -22.23 -52.03
CA CYS A 294 -42.53 -20.77 -52.04
C CYS A 294 -41.07 -20.32 -52.14
N VAL A 295 -40.66 -19.78 -53.30
CA VAL A 295 -39.26 -19.40 -53.57
C VAL A 295 -39.01 -17.90 -53.36
N GLU A 296 -40.04 -17.09 -53.59
CA GLU A 296 -40.08 -15.65 -53.33
C GLU A 296 -41.50 -15.29 -52.82
N PRO A 297 -41.71 -14.10 -52.22
CA PRO A 297 -43.02 -13.71 -51.69
C PRO A 297 -44.13 -13.87 -52.72
N ASN A 298 -45.14 -14.69 -52.41
CA ASN A 298 -46.26 -15.03 -53.29
C ASN A 298 -45.89 -15.64 -54.66
N ARG A 299 -44.67 -16.18 -54.82
CA ARG A 299 -44.20 -16.87 -56.04
C ARG A 299 -43.88 -18.34 -55.75
N CYS A 300 -44.67 -19.21 -56.36
CA CYS A 300 -44.54 -20.65 -56.25
C CYS A 300 -43.74 -21.25 -57.40
N GLN A 301 -42.79 -22.12 -57.09
CA GLN A 301 -42.17 -23.04 -58.04
C GLN A 301 -42.87 -24.40 -57.92
N CYS A 302 -43.50 -24.87 -59.00
CA CYS A 302 -44.23 -26.13 -59.01
C CYS A 302 -43.30 -27.31 -59.29
N GLY A 303 -43.59 -28.46 -58.66
CA GLY A 303 -42.95 -29.73 -58.99
C GLY A 303 -43.51 -30.35 -60.27
N ASP A 304 -42.83 -31.37 -60.78
CA ASP A 304 -43.10 -31.98 -62.08
C ASP A 304 -44.56 -32.47 -62.23
N GLY A 305 -45.16 -32.18 -63.38
CA GLY A 305 -46.57 -32.50 -63.66
C GLY A 305 -47.58 -31.53 -63.04
N TRP A 306 -47.16 -30.50 -62.29
CA TRP A 306 -48.04 -29.49 -61.70
C TRP A 306 -47.76 -28.08 -62.22
N HIS A 307 -48.81 -27.25 -62.30
CA HIS A 307 -48.73 -25.88 -62.81
C HIS A 307 -49.79 -24.97 -62.17
N GLY A 308 -49.74 -23.68 -62.54
CA GLY A 308 -50.62 -22.62 -62.02
C GLY A 308 -50.03 -21.90 -60.81
N ARG A 309 -50.57 -20.71 -60.49
CA ARG A 309 -50.02 -19.77 -59.48
C ARG A 309 -49.78 -20.38 -58.10
N HIS A 310 -50.56 -21.39 -57.72
CA HIS A 310 -50.47 -22.10 -56.43
C HIS A 310 -50.24 -23.62 -56.61
N CYS A 311 -49.69 -24.04 -57.76
CA CYS A 311 -49.29 -25.42 -58.08
C CYS A 311 -50.35 -26.50 -57.83
N ASN A 312 -51.63 -26.14 -57.96
CA ASN A 312 -52.78 -26.98 -57.66
C ASN A 312 -53.46 -27.59 -58.91
N LYS A 313 -52.89 -27.40 -60.10
CA LYS A 313 -53.41 -27.96 -61.37
C LYS A 313 -52.44 -28.98 -61.96
N ARG A 314 -52.92 -30.16 -62.33
CA ARG A 314 -52.11 -31.17 -63.06
C ARG A 314 -52.01 -30.84 -64.54
N ILE A 315 -50.84 -31.06 -65.12
CA ILE A 315 -50.60 -31.01 -66.57
C ILE A 315 -51.19 -32.30 -67.17
N ARG A 316 -52.18 -32.19 -68.07
CA ARG A 316 -52.75 -33.32 -68.82
C ARG A 316 -52.05 -33.39 -70.18
N GLY A 317 -51.46 -34.54 -70.50
CA GLY A 317 -50.61 -34.71 -71.69
C GLY A 317 -51.33 -35.22 -72.95
N VAL A 318 -50.66 -35.03 -74.09
CA VAL A 318 -50.90 -35.72 -75.37
C VAL A 318 -49.59 -36.40 -75.78
N VAL A 319 -49.67 -37.52 -76.51
CA VAL A 319 -48.62 -38.53 -76.67
C VAL A 319 -47.81 -38.35 -77.98
N SER A 320 -46.59 -38.93 -78.00
CA SER A 320 -45.64 -39.08 -79.14
C SER A 320 -44.82 -37.82 -79.51
N ASN A 321 -43.55 -37.91 -79.93
CA ASN A 321 -42.74 -39.08 -80.31
C ASN A 321 -41.24 -38.93 -79.89
N SER A 322 -40.44 -39.98 -80.10
CA SER A 322 -39.02 -40.08 -79.70
C SER A 322 -38.01 -39.48 -80.71
N GLN A 323 -36.73 -39.39 -80.29
CA GLN A 323 -35.49 -39.14 -81.07
C GLN A 323 -35.15 -37.69 -81.49
N ARG A 324 -33.87 -37.20 -81.49
CA ARG A 324 -32.59 -37.65 -80.85
C ARG A 324 -31.44 -36.62 -81.11
N VAL A 325 -30.40 -36.58 -80.24
CA VAL A 325 -29.00 -36.08 -80.48
C VAL A 325 -28.87 -34.55 -80.76
N SER A 326 -28.06 -33.76 -80.07
CA SER A 326 -26.59 -33.73 -80.22
C SER A 326 -25.81 -33.15 -79.04
N ASP A 327 -24.72 -33.86 -78.73
CA ASP A 327 -23.57 -33.43 -77.94
C ASP A 327 -22.70 -32.44 -78.75
N SER A 328 -22.06 -31.45 -78.10
CA SER A 328 -20.89 -30.73 -78.65
C SER A 328 -20.17 -29.85 -77.62
N LYS A 329 -18.92 -30.23 -77.35
CA LYS A 329 -17.90 -29.49 -76.61
C LYS A 329 -17.55 -28.15 -77.27
N HIS A 330 -17.17 -27.15 -76.47
CA HIS A 330 -15.99 -26.25 -76.63
C HIS A 330 -16.04 -25.12 -75.59
N LYS A 331 -14.96 -24.43 -75.22
CA LYS A 331 -13.51 -24.71 -75.17
C LYS A 331 -12.88 -23.59 -74.29
N SER A 332 -11.74 -23.84 -73.68
CA SER A 332 -11.08 -22.95 -72.71
C SER A 332 -10.51 -21.64 -73.29
N GLN A 333 -10.41 -20.61 -72.42
CA GLN A 333 -9.36 -19.57 -72.38
C GLN A 333 -9.34 -18.49 -73.52
N PRO A 334 -8.45 -17.47 -73.50
CA PRO A 334 -8.34 -16.42 -72.45
C PRO A 334 -8.06 -15.00 -73.03
N VAL A 335 -8.17 -13.93 -72.22
CA VAL A 335 -7.47 -12.62 -72.44
C VAL A 335 -7.16 -12.05 -71.04
N ALA A 336 -5.95 -12.10 -70.49
CA ALA A 336 -4.67 -11.48 -70.88
C ALA A 336 -4.50 -10.04 -70.32
N ALA A 337 -3.36 -9.83 -69.65
CA ALA A 337 -3.08 -8.70 -68.76
C ALA A 337 -2.44 -7.48 -69.44
N LYS A 338 -2.39 -6.35 -68.69
CA LYS A 338 -1.31 -5.35 -68.58
C LYS A 338 -1.56 -4.57 -67.27
N ASP A 339 -0.61 -4.53 -66.32
CA ASP A 339 0.51 -3.57 -66.22
C ASP A 339 0.05 -2.10 -66.13
N THR A 340 0.59 -1.24 -65.25
CA THR A 340 1.89 -1.28 -64.52
C THR A 340 1.84 -0.39 -63.26
N LYS A 341 2.64 -0.71 -62.21
CA LYS A 341 3.34 0.21 -61.25
C LYS A 341 2.54 1.30 -60.47
N GLU A 342 2.98 1.86 -59.34
CA GLU A 342 4.28 1.85 -58.62
C GLU A 342 4.09 2.02 -57.09
N VAL A 343 5.16 1.77 -56.33
CA VAL A 343 5.30 1.78 -54.84
C VAL A 343 6.39 2.86 -54.56
N PRO A 344 6.40 3.68 -53.46
CA PRO A 344 6.52 3.12 -52.10
C PRO A 344 5.95 3.89 -50.88
N GLU A 345 5.68 3.11 -49.82
CA GLU A 345 5.75 3.56 -48.43
C GLU A 345 7.21 3.83 -48.02
N SER A 346 7.43 4.82 -47.15
CA SER A 346 8.64 4.89 -46.34
C SER A 346 8.32 4.73 -44.84
N SER A 347 8.98 3.71 -44.28
CA SER A 347 9.77 3.80 -43.05
C SER A 347 9.08 4.06 -41.70
N GLN A 348 8.82 2.94 -41.00
CA GLN A 348 9.24 2.71 -39.60
C GLN A 348 10.73 3.11 -39.38
N PRO A 349 11.24 3.35 -38.15
CA PRO A 349 10.93 2.66 -36.87
C PRO A 349 10.66 3.66 -35.70
N SER A 350 10.56 3.35 -34.40
CA SER A 350 10.96 2.19 -33.57
C SER A 350 10.01 2.07 -32.34
N GLU A 351 10.21 1.28 -31.26
CA GLU A 351 11.27 0.32 -30.89
C GLU A 351 10.76 -0.86 -30.01
N THR A 352 11.45 -1.17 -28.92
CA THR A 352 11.43 -2.36 -28.06
C THR A 352 10.54 -2.28 -26.82
N ASN A 353 10.07 -3.44 -26.36
CA ASN A 353 9.66 -3.68 -24.97
C ASN A 353 10.28 -4.97 -24.46
N TYR A 354 10.66 -4.98 -23.18
CA TYR A 354 11.25 -6.10 -22.46
C TYR A 354 10.26 -7.23 -22.16
N VAL A 355 10.83 -8.41 -21.86
CA VAL A 355 10.51 -9.47 -20.85
C VAL A 355 11.09 -10.77 -21.45
N VAL A 356 11.97 -11.54 -20.81
CA VAL A 356 12.23 -11.79 -19.37
C VAL A 356 13.60 -11.31 -18.93
#